data_AF-A0A2P6S1U2-F1
#
_entry.id   AF-A0A2P6S1U2-F1
#
_cell.length_a   1.000
_cell.length_b   1.000
_cell.length_c   1.000
_cell.angle_alpha   90.00
_cell.angle_beta   90.00
_cell.angle_gamma   90.00
#
_symmetry.space_group_name_H-M   'P 1'
#
loop_
_entity.id
_entity.type
_entity.pdbx_description
1 polymer ?
#
loop_
_entity_poly.entity_id
_entity_poly.type
_entity_poly.pdbx_seq_one_letter_code
_entity_poly.pdbx_strand_id
1 'polypeptide(L)'
;MWFRKIWNVDGGNIVGCSRLMRRYTSASSRRVLDMAAKDGELRVFIVSGEVSGDTIGFRLMASLKKLSPVPVRFSGVGGTMMSNQGLKSVFPMEDIAVMGLLELLPHLNKLRLKLQETLEAALLFQPHVVVTVDSKGFSFRLLKQLRGNINHLLGVLVIL
;
A
#
# COMPACT_ATOMS: atom_id res chain seq x y z
N MET A 1 -22.43 -27.75 17.48
CA MET A 1 -21.54 -27.91 18.66
C MET A 1 -20.07 -28.13 18.26
N TRP A 2 -19.52 -27.37 17.29
CA TRP A 2 -18.16 -27.59 16.73
C TRP A 2 -17.46 -26.31 16.22
N PHE A 3 -17.85 -25.11 16.67
CA PHE A 3 -17.33 -23.82 16.15
C PHE A 3 -16.76 -22.87 17.21
N ARG A 4 -16.68 -23.29 18.47
CA ARG A 4 -16.36 -22.38 19.60
C ARG A 4 -14.95 -22.55 20.18
N LYS A 5 -14.06 -23.30 19.51
CA LYS A 5 -12.78 -23.75 20.07
C LYS A 5 -11.54 -23.38 19.22
N ILE A 6 -11.49 -22.16 18.67
CA ILE A 6 -10.31 -21.68 17.89
C ILE A 6 -9.77 -20.33 18.41
N TRP A 7 -10.44 -19.65 19.34
CA TRP A 7 -10.03 -18.33 19.79
C TRP A 7 -9.97 -18.25 21.32
N ASN A 8 -9.02 -18.97 21.90
CA ASN A 8 -8.50 -18.58 23.22
C ASN A 8 -7.11 -18.00 22.99
N VAL A 9 -7.03 -16.67 23.00
CA VAL A 9 -5.79 -15.91 22.93
C VAL A 9 -5.32 -15.75 24.37
N ASP A 10 -4.67 -16.79 24.89
CA ASP A 10 -3.88 -16.68 26.10
C ASP A 10 -2.51 -16.10 25.73
N GLY A 11 -2.09 -15.10 26.51
CA GLY A 11 -0.88 -14.33 26.28
C GLY A 11 0.37 -15.21 26.14
N GLY A 12 1.24 -14.81 25.21
CA GLY A 12 2.60 -15.33 25.11
C GLY A 12 2.78 -16.53 24.17
N ASN A 13 2.59 -16.35 22.85
CA ASN A 13 3.43 -17.00 21.83
C ASN A 13 3.05 -16.54 20.41
N ILE A 14 3.91 -15.72 19.80
CA ILE A 14 3.77 -15.17 18.43
C ILE A 14 4.10 -16.25 17.35
N VAL A 15 4.31 -17.50 17.77
CA VAL A 15 4.90 -18.57 16.94
C VAL A 15 3.88 -19.22 15.98
N GLY A 16 2.59 -19.20 16.30
CA GLY A 16 1.55 -19.94 15.56
C GLY A 16 1.18 -19.36 14.18
N CYS A 17 1.15 -18.03 14.03
CA CYS A 17 0.72 -17.37 12.79
C CYS A 17 1.78 -17.47 11.66
N SER A 18 3.04 -17.72 12.04
CA SER A 18 4.18 -17.86 11.12
C SER A 18 4.11 -19.08 10.20
N ARG A 19 3.36 -20.13 10.59
CA ARG A 19 3.35 -21.42 9.87
C ARG A 19 2.35 -21.46 8.71
N LEU A 20 1.29 -20.65 8.79
CA LEU A 20 0.26 -20.59 7.76
C LEU A 20 0.62 -19.61 6.63
N MET A 21 1.24 -18.47 6.95
CA MET A 21 1.79 -17.55 5.92
C MET A 21 2.94 -18.19 5.11
N ARG A 22 3.58 -19.24 5.65
CA ARG A 22 4.78 -19.88 5.09
C ARG A 22 4.59 -20.51 3.70
N ARG A 23 3.36 -20.86 3.30
CA ARG A 23 3.06 -21.58 2.03
C ARG A 23 2.70 -20.68 0.84
N TYR A 24 2.36 -19.41 1.06
CA TYR A 24 1.85 -18.52 -0.01
C TYR A 24 2.74 -17.33 -0.36
N THR A 25 3.84 -17.10 0.37
CA THR A 25 4.74 -15.97 0.12
C THR A 25 5.75 -16.30 -0.97
N SER A 26 5.74 -15.54 -2.06
CA SER A 26 6.84 -15.53 -3.03
C SER A 26 8.15 -15.08 -2.34
N ALA A 27 9.32 -15.33 -2.94
CA ALA A 27 10.61 -14.93 -2.37
C ALA A 27 10.71 -13.41 -2.09
N SER A 28 10.00 -12.60 -2.88
CA SER A 28 9.87 -11.14 -2.66
C SER A 28 9.07 -10.82 -1.39
N SER A 29 7.97 -11.53 -1.14
CA SER A 29 7.16 -11.33 0.08
C SER A 29 7.90 -11.68 1.37
N ARG A 30 8.80 -12.69 1.36
CA ARG A 30 9.63 -13.00 2.54
C ARG A 30 10.59 -11.86 2.88
N ARG A 31 11.29 -11.32 1.88
CA ARG A 31 12.23 -10.20 2.09
C ARG A 31 11.55 -8.95 2.66
N VAL A 32 10.34 -8.64 2.21
CA VAL A 32 9.55 -7.52 2.75
C VAL A 32 9.27 -7.72 4.23
N LEU A 33 8.84 -8.92 4.63
CA LEU A 33 8.55 -9.23 6.03
C LEU A 33 9.81 -9.26 6.90
N ASP A 34 10.93 -9.78 6.38
CA ASP A 34 12.21 -9.81 7.11
C ASP A 34 12.73 -8.40 7.38
N MET A 35 12.64 -7.49 6.39
CA MET A 35 13.00 -6.08 6.58
C MET A 35 12.05 -5.36 7.52
N ALA A 36 10.75 -5.57 7.38
CA ALA A 36 9.76 -4.97 8.28
C ALA A 36 9.94 -5.44 9.73
N ALA A 37 10.30 -6.71 9.93
CA ALA A 37 10.65 -7.25 11.25
C ALA A 37 11.92 -6.61 11.81
N LYS A 38 12.94 -6.40 10.97
CA LYS A 38 14.18 -5.70 11.34
C LYS A 38 13.93 -4.24 11.75
N ASP A 39 13.08 -3.54 11.00
CA ASP A 39 12.74 -2.13 11.24
C ASP A 39 11.71 -1.96 12.37
N GLY A 40 11.06 -3.05 12.81
CA GLY A 40 10.00 -3.02 13.81
C GLY A 40 8.67 -2.45 13.31
N GLU A 41 8.54 -2.19 12.01
CA GLU A 41 7.33 -1.65 11.39
C GLU A 41 7.22 -2.06 9.91
N LEU A 42 6.00 -2.18 9.40
CA LEU A 42 5.72 -2.34 7.98
C LEU A 42 5.22 -1.02 7.40
N ARG A 43 6.12 -0.30 6.73
CA ARG A 43 5.80 0.87 5.89
C ARG A 43 5.22 0.46 4.53
N VAL A 44 3.96 0.81 4.30
CA VAL A 44 3.20 0.56 3.06
C VAL A 44 2.89 1.90 2.40
N PHE A 45 3.37 2.10 1.18
CA PHE A 45 2.97 3.26 0.38
C PHE A 45 1.85 2.84 -0.57
N ILE A 46 0.66 3.43 -0.44
CA ILE A 46 -0.50 3.02 -1.23
C ILE A 46 -1.04 4.19 -2.05
N VAL A 47 -1.36 3.93 -3.31
CA VAL A 47 -1.89 4.93 -4.24
C VAL A 47 -3.20 4.43 -4.82
N SER A 48 -4.26 5.20 -4.64
CA SER A 48 -5.54 5.05 -5.31
C SER A 48 -5.88 6.33 -6.07
N GLY A 49 -6.39 6.19 -7.30
CA GLY A 49 -6.81 7.33 -8.13
C GLY A 49 -8.32 7.46 -8.28
N GLU A 50 -9.13 6.57 -7.73
CA GLU A 50 -10.57 6.54 -7.95
C GLU A 50 -11.32 6.20 -6.67
N VAL A 51 -12.59 6.59 -6.56
CA VAL A 51 -13.44 6.30 -5.39
C VAL A 51 -13.63 4.78 -5.18
N SER A 52 -13.70 4.02 -6.28
CA SER A 52 -13.66 2.55 -6.29
C SER A 52 -12.41 2.03 -5.59
N GLY A 53 -11.25 2.58 -5.99
CA GLY A 53 -9.97 2.24 -5.43
C GLY A 53 -9.80 2.63 -3.96
N ASP A 54 -10.40 3.73 -3.49
CA ASP A 54 -10.39 4.13 -2.07
C ASP A 54 -11.07 3.07 -1.20
N THR A 55 -12.18 2.49 -1.68
CA THR A 55 -12.88 1.41 -0.99
C THR A 55 -12.04 0.13 -0.92
N ILE A 56 -11.36 -0.22 -2.01
CA ILE A 56 -10.46 -1.39 -2.06
C ILE A 56 -9.26 -1.17 -1.14
N GLY A 57 -8.64 0.01 -1.22
CA GLY A 57 -7.51 0.40 -0.38
C GLY A 57 -7.87 0.38 1.10
N PHE A 58 -9.04 0.89 1.48
CA PHE A 58 -9.57 0.80 2.85
C PHE A 58 -9.62 -0.64 3.37
N ARG A 59 -10.20 -1.56 2.58
CA ARG A 59 -10.32 -2.99 2.96
C ARG A 59 -8.95 -3.64 3.07
N LEU A 60 -8.04 -3.30 2.16
CA LEU A 60 -6.65 -3.78 2.19
C LEU A 60 -5.92 -3.30 3.46
N MET A 61 -5.97 -2.00 3.75
CA MET A 61 -5.34 -1.40 4.94
C MET A 61 -5.88 -2.03 6.22
N ALA A 62 -7.20 -2.18 6.32
CA ALA A 62 -7.85 -2.82 7.46
C ALA A 62 -7.40 -4.28 7.64
N SER A 63 -7.23 -5.01 6.54
CA SER A 63 -6.75 -6.40 6.57
C SER A 63 -5.27 -6.50 6.92
N LEU A 64 -4.43 -5.61 6.39
CA LEU A 64 -3.01 -5.56 6.69
C LEU A 64 -2.74 -5.27 8.17
N LYS A 65 -3.48 -4.34 8.78
CA LYS A 65 -3.37 -4.08 10.23
C LYS A 65 -3.67 -5.32 11.09
N LYS A 66 -4.58 -6.19 10.63
CA LYS A 66 -4.97 -7.41 11.35
C LYS A 66 -3.97 -8.56 11.15
N LEU A 67 -3.37 -8.64 9.96
CA LEU A 67 -2.54 -9.78 9.56
C LEU A 67 -1.04 -9.53 9.74
N SER A 68 -0.61 -8.28 9.80
CA SER A 68 0.81 -7.93 9.88
C SER A 68 1.37 -8.34 11.25
N PRO A 69 2.55 -9.00 11.28
CA PRO A 69 3.22 -9.35 12.54
C PRO A 69 3.83 -8.15 13.26
N VAL A 70 3.96 -7.01 12.58
CA VAL A 70 4.52 -5.75 13.09
C VAL A 70 3.55 -4.59 12.85
N PRO A 71 3.65 -3.48 13.61
CA PRO A 71 2.85 -2.27 13.37
C PRO A 71 2.93 -1.81 11.92
N VAL A 72 1.78 -1.44 11.33
CA VAL A 72 1.71 -1.00 9.93
C VAL A 72 1.55 0.51 9.87
N ARG A 73 2.35 1.16 9.03
CA ARG A 73 2.25 2.58 8.71
C ARG A 73 1.91 2.78 7.25
N PHE A 74 1.00 3.72 7.00
CA PHE A 74 0.52 4.02 5.67
C PHE A 74 0.85 5.47 5.29
N SER A 75 1.29 5.64 4.05
CA SER A 75 1.45 6.93 3.38
C SER A 75 1.09 6.75 1.91
N GLY A 76 0.79 7.83 1.19
CA GLY A 76 0.56 7.79 -0.25
C GLY A 76 -0.62 8.63 -0.67
N VAL A 77 -1.46 8.13 -1.58
CA VAL A 77 -2.60 8.90 -2.10
C VAL A 77 -3.86 8.05 -1.98
N GLY A 78 -4.88 8.58 -1.36
CA GLY A 78 -6.15 7.89 -1.18
C GLY A 78 -7.23 8.85 -0.72
N GLY A 79 -8.47 8.37 -0.78
CA GLY A 79 -9.64 9.15 -0.42
C GLY A 79 -9.92 9.16 1.08
N THR A 80 -11.15 9.49 1.41
CA THR A 80 -11.61 9.63 2.80
C THR A 80 -11.60 8.28 3.52
N MET A 81 -11.95 7.18 2.85
CA MET A 81 -12.00 5.85 3.49
C MET A 81 -10.60 5.41 3.91
N MET A 82 -9.61 5.52 3.03
CA MET A 82 -8.22 5.20 3.37
C MET A 82 -7.67 6.14 4.45
N SER A 83 -8.02 7.42 4.41
CA SER A 83 -7.64 8.39 5.46
C SER A 83 -8.17 7.98 6.84
N ASN A 84 -9.41 7.45 6.92
CA ASN A 84 -9.96 6.90 8.16
C ASN A 84 -9.21 5.66 8.67
N GLN A 85 -8.44 4.98 7.80
CA GLN A 85 -7.51 3.92 8.20
C GLN A 85 -6.11 4.45 8.56
N GLY A 86 -5.96 5.76 8.76
CA GLY A 86 -4.68 6.37 9.13
C GLY A 86 -3.72 6.53 7.96
N LEU A 87 -4.23 6.53 6.71
CA LEU A 87 -3.44 6.99 5.58
C LEU A 87 -3.15 8.48 5.75
N LYS A 88 -1.87 8.86 5.69
CA LYS A 88 -1.48 10.24 5.47
C LYS A 88 -1.42 10.48 3.97
N SER A 89 -2.52 11.02 3.40
CA SER A 89 -2.54 11.35 1.97
C SER A 89 -1.59 12.51 1.69
N VAL A 90 -0.77 12.40 0.65
CA VAL A 90 0.18 13.43 0.22
C VAL A 90 -0.57 14.64 -0.33
N PHE A 91 -1.66 14.38 -1.06
CA PHE A 91 -2.58 15.38 -1.58
C PHE A 91 -4.00 14.77 -1.69
N PRO A 92 -5.05 15.56 -1.93
CA PRO A 92 -6.41 15.05 -2.14
C PRO A 92 -6.48 14.13 -3.36
N MET A 93 -7.09 12.94 -3.23
CA MET A 93 -7.17 11.94 -4.30
C MET A 93 -7.77 12.49 -5.60
N GLU A 94 -8.65 13.47 -5.49
CA GLU A 94 -9.31 14.18 -6.58
C GLU A 94 -8.31 14.85 -7.54
N ASP A 95 -7.08 15.16 -7.07
CA ASP A 95 -6.02 15.73 -7.91
C ASP A 95 -5.46 14.75 -8.95
N ILE A 96 -5.60 13.45 -8.70
CA ILE A 96 -5.22 12.38 -9.64
C ILE A 96 -6.42 11.57 -10.13
N ALA A 97 -7.63 11.88 -9.65
CA ALA A 97 -8.86 11.28 -10.13
C ALA A 97 -9.16 11.78 -11.53
N VAL A 98 -9.06 10.89 -12.50
CA VAL A 98 -9.33 11.19 -13.89
C VAL A 98 -10.67 10.55 -14.27
N MET A 99 -11.68 11.38 -14.48
CA MET A 99 -13.04 10.92 -14.81
C MET A 99 -13.18 10.48 -16.29
N GLY A 100 -12.19 10.76 -17.16
CA GLY A 100 -12.21 10.31 -18.56
C GLY A 100 -10.93 10.61 -19.36
N LEU A 101 -10.70 9.85 -20.44
CA LEU A 101 -9.51 9.95 -21.31
C LEU A 101 -9.39 11.32 -22.04
N LEU A 102 -10.51 11.99 -22.29
CA LEU A 102 -10.55 13.28 -23.01
C LEU A 102 -10.30 14.50 -22.10
N GLU A 103 -10.64 14.40 -20.81
CA GLU A 103 -10.36 15.43 -19.80
C GLU A 103 -8.88 15.44 -19.37
N LEU A 104 -8.12 14.43 -19.82
CA LEU A 104 -6.74 14.15 -19.42
C LEU A 104 -5.74 15.12 -20.06
N LEU A 105 -5.98 15.57 -21.29
CA LEU A 105 -5.05 16.40 -22.07
C LEU A 105 -4.68 17.74 -21.38
N PRO A 106 -5.63 18.57 -20.89
CA PRO A 106 -5.28 19.80 -20.18
C PRO A 106 -4.61 19.55 -18.83
N HIS A 107 -4.83 18.39 -18.21
CA HIS A 107 -4.32 18.06 -16.88
C HIS A 107 -3.00 17.29 -16.89
N LEU A 108 -2.39 17.02 -18.06
CA LEU A 108 -1.12 16.28 -18.15
C LEU A 108 0.02 16.93 -17.35
N ASN A 109 0.07 18.26 -17.32
CA ASN A 109 1.08 18.97 -16.53
C ASN A 109 0.82 18.84 -15.03
N LYS A 110 -0.44 18.97 -14.60
CA LYS A 110 -0.85 18.73 -13.21
C LYS A 110 -0.51 17.31 -12.77
N LEU A 111 -0.80 16.32 -13.61
CA LEU A 111 -0.50 14.91 -13.35
C LEU A 111 1.01 14.66 -13.22
N ARG A 112 1.83 15.31 -14.04
CA ARG A 112 3.30 15.25 -13.91
C ARG A 112 3.79 15.83 -12.59
N LEU A 113 3.26 16.98 -12.17
CA LEU A 113 3.62 17.57 -10.88
C LEU A 113 3.22 16.66 -9.72
N LYS A 114 1.98 16.14 -9.74
CA LYS A 114 1.48 15.21 -8.73
C LYS A 114 2.26 13.90 -8.69
N LEU A 115 2.74 13.44 -9.85
CA LEU A 115 3.63 12.29 -9.93
C LEU A 115 4.97 12.55 -9.24
N GLN A 116 5.59 13.71 -9.46
CA GLN A 116 6.83 14.09 -8.77
C GLN A 116 6.62 14.23 -7.26
N GLU A 117 5.55 14.91 -6.84
CA GLU A 117 5.17 15.05 -5.44
C GLU A 117 4.97 13.67 -4.76
N THR A 118 4.32 12.74 -5.46
CA THR A 118 4.14 11.36 -4.98
C THR A 118 5.47 10.61 -4.88
N LEU A 119 6.38 10.81 -5.83
CA LEU A 119 7.70 10.19 -5.83
C LEU A 119 8.55 10.69 -4.67
N GLU A 120 8.61 12.00 -4.46
CA GLU A 120 9.34 12.61 -3.34
C GLU A 120 8.79 12.11 -2.01
N ALA A 121 7.46 12.08 -1.86
CA ALA A 121 6.83 11.53 -0.66
C ALA A 121 7.16 10.04 -0.45
N ALA A 122 7.17 9.24 -1.51
CA ALA A 122 7.54 7.83 -1.42
C ALA A 122 9.02 7.65 -1.04
N LEU A 123 9.92 8.45 -1.61
CA LEU A 123 11.35 8.42 -1.29
C LEU A 123 11.61 8.79 0.18
N LEU A 124 10.97 9.85 0.67
CA LEU A 124 11.06 10.27 2.06
C LEU A 124 10.47 9.24 3.02
N PHE A 125 9.39 8.56 2.61
CA PHE A 125 8.73 7.55 3.43
C PHE A 125 9.49 6.21 3.49
N GLN A 126 10.37 5.93 2.53
CA GLN A 126 11.15 4.69 2.41
C GLN A 126 10.29 3.41 2.59
N PRO A 127 9.28 3.19 1.74
CA PRO A 127 8.37 2.05 1.89
C PRO A 127 9.07 0.72 1.67
N HIS A 128 8.64 -0.30 2.42
CA HIS A 128 9.01 -1.69 2.14
C HIS A 128 8.23 -2.23 0.94
N VAL A 129 7.00 -1.77 0.77
CA VAL A 129 6.09 -2.19 -0.29
C VAL A 129 5.29 -1.00 -0.81
N VAL A 130 5.13 -0.97 -2.13
CA VAL A 130 4.24 -0.03 -2.82
C VAL A 130 3.06 -0.78 -3.38
N VAL A 131 1.87 -0.26 -3.09
CA VAL A 131 0.59 -0.80 -3.57
C VAL A 131 -0.08 0.24 -4.44
N THR A 132 -0.48 -0.15 -5.65
CA THR A 132 -1.24 0.72 -6.54
C THR A 132 -2.60 0.11 -6.84
N VAL A 133 -3.66 0.91 -6.73
CA VAL A 133 -5.05 0.49 -6.90
C VAL A 133 -5.71 1.33 -8.01
N ASP A 134 -6.22 0.66 -9.03
CA ASP A 134 -7.18 1.20 -10.00
C ASP A 134 -6.76 2.49 -10.77
N SER A 135 -5.45 2.71 -11.01
CA SER A 135 -5.01 3.85 -11.85
C SER A 135 -3.89 3.45 -12.82
N LYS A 136 -4.23 2.69 -13.86
CA LYS A 136 -3.24 2.11 -14.81
C LYS A 136 -2.22 3.13 -15.33
N GLY A 137 -2.66 4.33 -15.74
CA GLY A 137 -1.78 5.36 -16.30
C GLY A 137 -0.82 6.01 -15.29
N PHE A 138 -1.35 6.43 -14.14
CA PHE A 138 -0.56 7.07 -13.08
C PHE A 138 0.35 6.06 -12.38
N SER A 139 -0.21 4.91 -11.97
CA SER A 139 0.48 3.83 -11.29
C SER A 139 1.66 3.30 -12.09
N PHE A 140 1.49 3.10 -13.41
CA PHE A 140 2.58 2.62 -14.25
C PHE A 140 3.77 3.58 -14.28
N ARG A 141 3.50 4.90 -14.43
CA ARG A 141 4.56 5.93 -14.45
C ARG A 141 5.26 6.03 -13.10
N LEU A 142 4.50 6.00 -12.00
CA LEU A 142 5.03 5.99 -10.64
C LEU A 142 5.96 4.79 -10.42
N LEU A 143 5.49 3.58 -10.73
CA LEU A 143 6.28 2.36 -10.54
C LEU A 143 7.53 2.33 -11.42
N LYS A 144 7.48 2.87 -12.63
CA LYS A 144 8.65 3.00 -13.50
C LYS A 144 9.71 3.92 -12.89
N GLN A 145 9.30 5.06 -12.33
CA GLN A 145 10.23 6.01 -11.71
C GLN A 145 10.73 5.52 -10.34
N LEU A 146 9.90 4.84 -9.54
CA LEU A 146 10.34 4.28 -8.25
C LEU A 146 11.38 3.18 -8.44
N ARG A 147 11.25 2.31 -9.45
CA ARG A 147 12.27 1.28 -9.73
C ARG A 147 13.63 1.88 -10.13
N GLY A 148 13.63 3.07 -10.73
CA GLY A 148 14.87 3.78 -11.07
C GLY A 148 15.53 4.50 -9.89
N ASN A 149 14.77 4.82 -8.83
CA ASN A 149 15.24 5.67 -7.73
C ASN A 149 15.34 4.95 -6.37
N ILE A 150 14.63 3.84 -6.16
CA ILE A 150 14.61 3.11 -4.89
C ILE A 150 15.22 1.72 -5.08
N ASN A 151 16.51 1.61 -4.74
CA ASN A 151 17.25 0.34 -4.80
C ASN A 151 16.74 -0.71 -3.80
N HIS A 152 16.00 -0.29 -2.77
CA HIS A 152 15.47 -1.14 -1.69
C HIS A 152 13.99 -1.50 -1.86
N LEU A 153 13.38 -1.17 -3.00
CA LEU A 153 11.96 -1.42 -3.23
C LEU A 153 11.74 -2.91 -3.51
N LEU A 154 11.30 -3.65 -2.51
CA LEU A 154 11.26 -5.11 -2.57
C LEU A 154 9.95 -5.67 -3.11
N GLY A 155 8.84 -4.93 -2.98
CA GLY A 155 7.52 -5.37 -3.35
C GLY A 155 6.71 -4.29 -4.07
N VAL A 156 6.13 -4.68 -5.22
CA VAL A 156 5.12 -3.90 -5.92
C VAL A 156 3.88 -4.77 -6.06
N LEU A 157 2.77 -4.32 -5.51
CA LEU A 157 1.47 -4.97 -5.67
C LEU A 157 0.57 -4.08 -6.50
N VAL A 158 0.10 -4.60 -7.63
CA VAL A 158 -0.86 -3.92 -8.51
C VAL A 158 -2.21 -4.62 -8.35
N ILE A 159 -3.21 -3.87 -7.88
CA ILE A 159 -4.59 -4.31 -7.79
C ILE A 159 -5.33 -3.58 -8.91
N LEU A 160 -5.71 -4.34 -9.94
CA LEU A 160 -6.50 -3.88 -11.08
C LEU A 160 -7.99 -4.07 -10.81
#